data_AF-A0A7J9IAG1-F1
#
_entry.id   AF-A0A7J9IAG1-F1
#
_cell.length_a   1.000
_cell.length_b   1.000
_cell.length_c   1.000
_cell.angle_alpha   90.00
_cell.angle_beta   90.00
_cell.angle_gamma   90.00
#
_symmetry.space_group_name_H-M   'P 1'
#
loop_
_entity.id
_entity.type
_entity.pdbx_description
1 polymer ?
#
loop_
_entity_poly.entity_id
_entity_poly.type
_entity_poly.pdbx_seq_one_letter_code
_entity_poly.pdbx_strand_id
1 'polypeptide(L)'
;MQSQAGITENRGCFYRVPHRLREVNEKAYEPNVVSIGPYHYGKQHLMAMQVIKGSFFRKIAAENNLNIVELKMTMRSLEPRIRKCYEEAPIHLSSNELLEMMLFDGCFIVQRIKGVYPVEDIFQVGRIQTDIRHDLLLLENQLPFFVL
;
A
#
# COMPACT_ATOMS: atom_id res chain seq x y z
N MET A 1 16.43 -10.55 -40.21
CA MET A 1 16.25 -9.22 -39.60
C MET A 1 15.00 -9.26 -38.74
N GLN A 2 15.21 -8.97 -37.46
CA GLN A 2 14.31 -8.60 -36.35
C GLN A 2 12.78 -8.59 -36.59
N SER A 3 12.05 -9.27 -35.70
CA SER A 3 11.18 -8.59 -34.72
C SER A 3 10.66 -9.61 -33.69
N GLN A 4 11.41 -9.81 -32.60
CA GLN A 4 10.79 -10.29 -31.36
C GLN A 4 10.10 -9.08 -30.74
N ALA A 5 8.77 -9.13 -30.65
CA ALA A 5 8.02 -8.22 -29.81
C ALA A 5 8.47 -8.46 -28.37
N GLY A 6 9.41 -7.65 -27.89
CA GLY A 6 9.77 -7.59 -26.49
C GLY A 6 8.50 -7.22 -25.73
N ILE A 7 8.06 -8.10 -24.82
CA ILE A 7 7.19 -7.72 -23.72
C ILE A 7 7.90 -6.55 -23.06
N THR A 8 7.37 -5.34 -23.24
CA THR A 8 7.92 -4.13 -22.67
C THR A 8 8.17 -4.37 -21.19
N GLU A 9 9.43 -4.32 -20.77
CA GLU A 9 9.79 -4.23 -19.35
C GLU A 9 8.99 -3.07 -18.77
N ASN A 10 7.99 -3.39 -17.95
CA ASN A 10 7.04 -2.41 -17.45
C ASN A 10 7.78 -1.42 -16.54
N ARG A 11 8.12 -0.25 -17.07
CA ARG A 11 8.70 0.86 -16.31
C ARG A 11 7.57 1.57 -15.57
N GLY A 12 7.59 1.57 -14.23
CA GLY A 12 6.73 2.37 -13.36
C GLY A 12 5.22 2.22 -13.61
N CYS A 13 4.52 1.44 -12.79
CA CYS A 13 3.05 1.36 -12.83
C CYS A 13 2.38 2.50 -12.04
N PHE A 14 3.09 3.08 -11.08
CA PHE A 14 2.60 4.12 -10.18
C PHE A 14 3.41 5.39 -10.40
N TYR A 15 2.67 6.46 -10.67
CA TYR A 15 3.19 7.78 -10.99
C TYR A 15 2.78 8.75 -9.89
N ARG A 16 3.61 9.77 -9.68
CA ARG A 16 3.26 10.88 -8.81
C ARG A 16 2.47 11.92 -9.60
N VAL A 17 1.57 12.59 -8.92
CA VAL A 17 0.80 13.68 -9.49
C VAL A 17 1.77 14.78 -9.88
N PRO A 18 1.75 15.25 -11.15
CA PRO A 18 2.60 16.32 -11.61
C PRO A 18 2.56 17.53 -10.68
N HIS A 19 3.73 18.11 -10.39
CA HIS A 19 3.87 19.21 -9.43
C HIS A 19 2.87 20.36 -9.66
N ARG A 20 2.68 20.76 -10.93
CA ARG A 20 1.72 21.81 -11.32
C ARG A 20 0.28 21.50 -10.91
N LEU A 21 -0.15 20.24 -10.96
CA LEU A 21 -1.49 19.84 -10.51
C LEU A 21 -1.59 19.83 -8.99
N ARG A 22 -0.52 19.41 -8.31
CA ARG A 22 -0.43 19.44 -6.85
C ARG A 22 -0.45 20.85 -6.28
N GLU A 23 0.19 21.81 -6.93
CA GLU A 23 0.18 23.23 -6.52
C GLU A 23 -1.23 23.84 -6.49
N VAL A 24 -2.13 23.38 -7.37
CA VAL A 24 -3.51 23.87 -7.40
C VAL A 24 -4.30 23.39 -6.18
N ASN A 25 -4.13 22.12 -5.78
CA ASN A 25 -4.79 21.57 -4.61
C ASN A 25 -4.02 20.36 -4.06
N GLU A 26 -3.11 20.60 -3.13
CA GLU A 26 -2.30 19.55 -2.54
C GLU A 26 -3.16 18.52 -1.78
N LYS A 27 -4.21 18.99 -1.11
CA LYS A 27 -5.10 18.15 -0.29
C LYS A 27 -5.90 17.14 -1.13
N ALA A 28 -6.07 17.37 -2.43
CA ALA A 28 -6.74 16.42 -3.32
C ALA A 28 -5.94 15.12 -3.54
N TYR A 29 -4.64 15.15 -3.24
CA TYR A 29 -3.71 14.05 -3.49
C TYR A 29 -3.05 13.54 -2.20
N GLU A 30 -3.55 13.98 -1.05
CA GLU A 30 -3.04 13.59 0.26
C GLU A 30 -4.06 12.69 0.96
N PRO A 31 -3.67 11.49 1.44
CA PRO A 31 -4.55 10.66 2.23
C PRO A 31 -4.89 11.32 3.57
N ASN A 32 -6.13 11.12 3.99
CA ASN A 32 -6.68 11.69 5.23
C ASN A 32 -6.37 10.82 6.45
N VAL A 33 -6.47 9.50 6.30
CA VAL A 33 -6.44 8.53 7.40
C VAL A 33 -5.57 7.31 7.15
N VAL A 34 -5.46 6.83 5.90
CA VAL A 34 -4.70 5.61 5.59
C VAL A 34 -3.74 5.81 4.43
N SER A 35 -2.45 5.60 4.71
CA SER A 35 -1.44 5.43 3.66
C SER A 35 -1.39 3.97 3.21
N ILE A 36 -1.26 3.76 1.91
CA ILE A 36 -1.04 2.49 1.21
C ILE A 36 0.13 2.69 0.27
N GLY A 37 1.09 1.78 0.33
CA GLY A 37 2.31 1.86 -0.45
C GLY A 37 3.25 2.99 0.02
N PRO A 38 4.36 3.18 -0.71
CA PRO A 38 5.51 3.93 -0.22
C PRO A 38 5.35 5.45 -0.22
N TYR A 39 4.50 6.03 -1.07
CA TYR A 39 4.51 7.49 -1.30
C TYR A 39 4.05 8.34 -0.10
N HIS A 40 3.17 7.80 0.75
CA HIS A 40 2.71 8.48 1.97
C HIS A 40 3.17 7.76 3.24
N TYR A 41 4.05 6.78 3.12
CA TYR A 41 4.58 6.04 4.27
C TYR A 41 5.40 6.96 5.17
N GLY A 42 5.28 6.79 6.48
CA GLY A 42 6.03 7.60 7.46
C GLY A 42 5.42 8.96 7.81
N LYS A 43 4.36 9.41 7.13
CA LYS A 43 3.71 10.69 7.47
C LYS A 43 3.05 10.65 8.85
N GLN A 44 3.34 11.66 9.68
CA GLN A 44 2.98 11.68 11.10
C GLN A 44 1.48 11.53 11.34
N HIS A 45 0.63 12.20 10.54
CA HIS A 45 -0.83 12.12 10.71
C HIS A 45 -1.44 10.76 10.31
N LEU A 46 -0.68 9.91 9.62
CA LEU A 46 -1.11 8.58 9.16
C LEU A 46 -0.56 7.43 10.03
N MET A 47 0.32 7.73 11.00
CA MET A 47 0.99 6.72 11.82
C MET A 47 0.03 5.87 12.65
N ALA A 48 -1.05 6.45 13.17
CA ALA A 48 -2.05 5.72 13.93
C ALA A 48 -2.62 4.53 13.13
N MET A 49 -2.88 4.75 11.84
CA MET A 49 -3.40 3.70 10.97
C MET A 49 -2.35 2.64 10.61
N GLN A 50 -1.06 3.00 10.57
CA GLN A 50 0.01 2.01 10.39
C GLN A 50 0.07 1.02 11.56
N VAL A 51 -0.08 1.51 12.81
CA VAL A 51 -0.14 0.66 14.00
C VAL A 51 -1.34 -0.28 13.95
N ILE A 52 -2.51 0.23 13.57
CA ILE A 52 -3.74 -0.57 13.45
C ILE A 52 -3.59 -1.64 12.38
N LYS A 53 -3.09 -1.32 11.18
CA LYS A 53 -2.86 -2.31 10.12
C LYS A 53 -1.94 -3.44 10.58
N GLY A 54 -0.87 -3.12 11.30
CA GLY A 54 0.03 -4.13 11.86
C GLY A 54 -0.65 -5.04 12.90
N SER A 55 -1.44 -4.48 13.80
CA SER A 55 -2.22 -5.26 14.79
C SER A 55 -3.28 -6.13 14.12
N PHE A 56 -3.96 -5.58 13.12
CA PHE A 56 -4.97 -6.28 12.35
C PHE A 56 -4.36 -7.43 11.53
N PHE A 57 -3.22 -7.21 10.86
CA PHE A 57 -2.47 -8.26 10.18
C PHE A 57 -2.11 -9.40 11.14
N ARG A 58 -1.56 -9.09 12.33
CA ARG A 58 -1.19 -10.11 13.33
C ARG A 58 -2.39 -10.93 13.78
N LYS A 59 -3.55 -10.28 14.00
CA LYS A 59 -4.80 -10.95 14.34
C LYS A 59 -5.23 -11.92 13.24
N ILE A 60 -5.31 -11.46 12.00
CA ILE A 60 -5.69 -12.28 10.85
C ILE A 60 -4.71 -13.45 10.64
N ALA A 61 -3.41 -13.19 10.79
CA ALA A 61 -2.39 -14.22 10.67
C ALA A 61 -2.55 -15.33 11.72
N ALA A 62 -2.86 -14.95 12.98
CA ALA A 62 -3.12 -15.91 14.05
C ALA A 62 -4.41 -16.71 13.81
N GLU A 63 -5.51 -16.04 13.46
CA GLU A 63 -6.81 -16.68 13.22
C GLU A 63 -6.79 -17.68 12.06
N ASN A 64 -5.94 -17.44 11.07
CA ASN A 64 -5.82 -18.29 9.87
C ASN A 64 -4.57 -19.18 9.89
N ASN A 65 -3.81 -19.22 10.99
CA ASN A 65 -2.55 -19.96 11.12
C ASN A 65 -1.56 -19.70 9.95
N LEU A 66 -1.44 -18.44 9.53
CA LEU A 66 -0.58 -18.07 8.41
C LEU A 66 0.89 -18.23 8.79
N ASN A 67 1.67 -18.82 7.87
CA ASN A 67 3.12 -18.88 8.00
C ASN A 67 3.74 -17.52 7.63
N ILE A 68 3.98 -16.68 8.66
CA ILE A 68 4.54 -15.33 8.48
C ILE A 68 5.94 -15.39 7.84
N VAL A 69 6.73 -16.43 8.12
CA VAL A 69 8.07 -16.60 7.54
C VAL A 69 7.96 -16.82 6.03
N GLU A 70 7.06 -17.71 5.61
CA GLU A 70 6.80 -17.97 4.20
C GLU A 70 6.25 -16.73 3.48
N LEU A 71 5.31 -16.01 4.08
CA LEU A 71 4.79 -14.75 3.53
C LEU A 71 5.91 -13.71 3.31
N LYS A 72 6.82 -13.56 4.28
CA LYS A 72 7.97 -12.66 4.15
C LYS A 72 8.94 -13.11 3.06
N MET A 73 9.18 -14.41 2.92
CA MET A 73 10.03 -14.96 1.86
C MET A 73 9.42 -14.74 0.47
N THR A 74 8.11 -14.99 0.32
CA THR A 74 7.36 -14.68 -0.90
C THR A 74 7.47 -13.21 -1.24
N MET A 75 7.22 -12.31 -0.28
CA MET A 75 7.32 -10.87 -0.51
C MET A 75 8.74 -10.44 -0.88
N ARG A 76 9.78 -11.02 -0.25
CA ARG A 76 11.19 -10.76 -0.58
C ARG A 76 11.50 -11.09 -2.03
N SER A 77 10.98 -12.20 -2.55
CA SER A 77 11.18 -12.57 -3.96
C SER A 77 10.51 -11.60 -4.94
N LEU A 78 9.44 -10.92 -4.51
CA LEU A 78 8.73 -9.92 -5.28
C LEU A 78 9.36 -8.51 -5.18
N GLU A 79 10.24 -8.26 -4.21
CA GLU A 79 10.81 -6.93 -3.92
C GLU A 79 11.36 -6.21 -5.16
N PRO A 80 12.18 -6.84 -6.04
CA PRO A 80 12.70 -6.17 -7.21
C PRO A 80 11.59 -5.71 -8.17
N ARG A 81 10.52 -6.50 -8.31
CA ARG A 81 9.37 -6.17 -9.14
C ARG A 81 8.54 -5.06 -8.50
N ILE A 82 8.36 -5.08 -7.18
CA ILE A 82 7.66 -4.03 -6.42
C ILE A 82 8.36 -2.69 -6.62
N ARG A 83 9.68 -2.64 -6.43
CA ARG A 83 10.46 -1.39 -6.57
C ARG A 83 10.37 -0.82 -7.99
N LYS A 84 10.35 -1.67 -9.03
CA LYS A 84 10.17 -1.25 -10.43
C LYS A 84 8.77 -0.69 -10.73
N CYS A 85 7.77 -0.96 -9.89
CA CYS A 85 6.42 -0.43 -10.07
C CYS A 85 6.30 1.05 -9.71
N TYR A 86 7.24 1.64 -8.98
CA TYR A 86 7.15 3.05 -8.58
C TYR A 86 8.15 3.88 -9.35
N GLU A 87 7.69 4.98 -9.94
CA GLU A 87 8.50 5.86 -10.80
C GLU A 87 9.68 6.51 -10.06
N GLU A 88 9.48 6.90 -8.80
CA GLU A 88 10.53 7.49 -7.95
C GLU A 88 11.50 6.39 -7.47
N ALA A 89 12.62 6.25 -8.18
CA ALA A 89 13.75 5.49 -7.71
C ALA A 89 14.77 6.43 -7.01
N PRO A 90 15.21 6.11 -5.77
CA PRO A 90 14.82 4.96 -4.96
C PRO A 90 13.75 5.30 -3.91
N ILE A 91 12.76 4.42 -3.76
CA ILE A 91 11.96 4.32 -2.52
C ILE A 91 12.94 4.24 -1.34
N HIS A 92 12.96 5.28 -0.50
CA HIS A 92 13.87 5.44 0.65
C HIS A 92 13.46 4.57 1.86
N LEU A 93 13.02 3.34 1.59
CA LEU A 93 12.71 2.33 2.60
C LEU A 93 13.72 1.20 2.50
N SER A 94 14.19 0.75 3.66
CA SER A 94 14.92 -0.51 3.75
C SER A 94 14.05 -1.64 3.21
N SER A 95 14.68 -2.73 2.78
CA SER A 95 13.94 -3.90 2.32
C SER A 95 12.95 -4.39 3.37
N ASN A 96 13.32 -4.40 4.66
CA ASN A 96 12.42 -4.86 5.71
C ASN A 96 11.19 -3.96 5.87
N GLU A 97 11.36 -2.64 5.88
CA GLU A 97 10.25 -1.69 5.95
C GLU A 97 9.31 -1.83 4.73
N LEU A 98 9.89 -1.96 3.53
CA LEU A 98 9.12 -2.14 2.31
C LEU A 98 8.28 -3.42 2.35
N LEU A 99 8.87 -4.56 2.74
CA LEU A 99 8.13 -5.83 2.80
C LEU A 99 7.06 -5.82 3.88
N GLU A 100 7.36 -5.25 5.06
CA GLU A 100 6.39 -5.15 6.15
C GLU A 100 5.20 -4.27 5.76
N MET A 101 5.46 -3.10 5.16
CA MET A 101 4.44 -2.23 4.61
C MET A 101 3.57 -2.98 3.57
N MET A 102 4.20 -3.68 2.62
CA MET A 102 3.46 -4.43 1.58
C MET A 102 2.55 -5.51 2.17
N LEU A 103 3.00 -6.23 3.19
CA LEU A 103 2.19 -7.25 3.88
C LEU A 103 1.01 -6.62 4.62
N PHE A 104 1.24 -5.54 5.37
CA PHE A 104 0.20 -4.89 6.15
C PHE A 104 -0.85 -4.23 5.24
N ASP A 105 -0.40 -3.56 4.17
CA ASP A 105 -1.25 -2.88 3.21
C ASP A 105 -2.06 -3.87 2.38
N GLY A 106 -1.40 -4.92 1.89
CA GLY A 106 -2.07 -5.98 1.12
C GLY A 106 -3.14 -6.68 1.96
N CYS A 107 -2.81 -7.08 3.18
CA CYS A 107 -3.76 -7.67 4.11
C CYS A 107 -4.92 -6.72 4.40
N PHE A 108 -4.64 -5.44 4.68
CA PHE A 108 -5.67 -4.43 4.91
C PHE A 108 -6.64 -4.34 3.73
N ILE A 109 -6.13 -4.19 2.49
CA ILE A 109 -6.96 -4.11 1.28
C ILE A 109 -7.82 -5.37 1.10
N VAL A 110 -7.22 -6.57 1.19
CA VAL A 110 -7.95 -7.84 1.04
C VAL A 110 -9.07 -7.97 2.07
N GLN A 111 -8.79 -7.67 3.34
CA GLN A 111 -9.83 -7.72 4.38
C GLN A 111 -10.93 -6.69 4.15
N ARG A 112 -10.58 -5.48 3.69
CA ARG A 112 -11.56 -4.45 3.34
C ARG A 112 -12.49 -4.88 2.20
N ILE A 113 -11.96 -5.55 1.18
CA ILE A 113 -12.77 -6.13 0.09
C ILE A 113 -13.70 -7.22 0.63
N LYS A 114 -13.25 -8.03 1.59
CA LYS A 114 -14.06 -9.06 2.26
C LYS A 114 -15.09 -8.51 3.26
N GLY A 115 -15.13 -7.18 3.47
CA GLY A 115 -16.02 -6.57 4.47
C GLY A 115 -15.60 -6.88 5.92
N VAL A 116 -14.35 -7.25 6.15
CA VAL A 116 -13.79 -7.46 7.49
C VAL A 116 -13.10 -6.18 7.93
N TYR A 117 -13.48 -5.69 9.11
CA TYR A 117 -13.00 -4.43 9.67
C TYR A 117 -12.11 -4.68 10.89
N PRO A 118 -11.10 -3.82 11.12
CA PRO A 118 -10.43 -3.76 12.41
C PRO A 118 -11.47 -3.47 13.51
N VAL A 119 -11.28 -4.06 14.69
CA VAL A 119 -12.29 -4.08 15.77
C VAL A 119 -12.33 -2.77 16.55
N GLU A 120 -11.41 -1.84 16.29
CA GLU A 120 -11.33 -0.57 16.99
C GLU A 120 -12.58 0.30 16.74
N ASP A 121 -13.15 0.86 17.81
CA ASP A 121 -14.39 1.67 17.78
C ASP A 121 -14.34 2.83 16.79
N ILE A 122 -13.14 3.33 16.47
CA ILE A 122 -12.93 4.41 15.50
C ILE A 122 -13.40 4.04 14.08
N PHE A 123 -13.40 2.75 13.71
CA PHE A 123 -13.88 2.31 12.40
C PHE A 123 -15.41 2.27 12.31
N GLN A 124 -16.12 2.40 13.43
CA GLN A 124 -17.58 2.52 13.42
C GLN A 124 -18.04 3.94 13.11
N VAL A 125 -17.13 4.92 13.13
CA VAL A 125 -17.43 6.31 12.76
C VAL A 125 -17.58 6.41 11.24
N GLY A 126 -18.79 6.72 10.77
CA GLY A 126 -19.11 6.77 9.34
C GLY A 126 -18.19 7.69 8.51
N ARG A 127 -17.71 8.80 9.09
CA ARG A 127 -16.75 9.71 8.44
C ARG A 127 -15.40 9.03 8.16
N ILE A 128 -14.86 8.28 9.12
CA ILE A 128 -13.59 7.56 8.96
C ILE A 128 -13.70 6.51 7.84
N GLN A 129 -14.84 5.84 7.74
CA GLN A 129 -15.09 4.88 6.64
C GLN A 129 -15.11 5.55 5.27
N THR A 130 -15.68 6.75 5.16
CA THR A 130 -15.65 7.55 3.93
C THR A 130 -14.23 7.97 3.58
N ASP A 131 -13.47 8.45 4.56
CA ASP A 131 -12.07 8.87 4.38
C ASP A 131 -11.19 7.69 3.93
N ILE A 132 -11.36 6.49 4.52
CA ILE A 132 -10.65 5.27 4.08
C ILE A 132 -10.97 4.94 2.62
N ARG A 133 -12.25 4.98 2.22
CA ARG A 133 -12.63 4.69 0.83
C ARG A 133 -12.04 5.70 -0.15
N HIS A 134 -12.04 6.98 0.22
CA HIS A 134 -11.41 8.02 -0.55
C HIS A 134 -9.90 7.77 -0.70
N ASP A 135 -9.21 7.51 0.40
CA ASP A 135 -7.78 7.28 0.41
C ASP A 135 -7.38 6.05 -0.42
N LEU A 136 -8.16 4.97 -0.41
CA LEU A 136 -7.91 3.77 -1.23
C LEU A 136 -8.02 4.03 -2.74
N LEU A 137 -8.66 5.13 -3.16
CA LEU A 137 -8.83 5.51 -4.57
C LEU A 137 -7.80 6.55 -5.04
N LEU A 138 -6.96 7.08 -4.14
CA LEU A 138 -5.94 8.06 -4.49
C LEU A 138 -4.85 7.42 -5.37
N LEU A 139 -4.47 8.11 -6.45
CA LEU A 139 -3.44 7.67 -7.39
C LEU A 139 -2.11 7.35 -6.68
N GLU A 140 -1.71 8.19 -5.73
CA GLU A 140 -0.45 8.06 -5.00
C GLU A 140 -0.56 7.14 -3.77
N ASN A 141 -1.65 6.41 -3.62
CA ASN A 141 -1.93 5.57 -2.46
C ASN A 141 -2.29 4.14 -2.88
N GLN A 142 -1.50 3.58 -3.80
CA GLN A 142 -1.78 2.31 -4.47
C GLN A 142 -0.71 1.25 -4.19
N LEU A 143 -1.11 -0.01 -4.39
CA LEU A 143 -0.28 -1.20 -4.25
C LEU A 143 -0.30 -1.99 -5.56
N PRO A 144 0.83 -2.60 -6.01
CA PRO A 144 0.79 -3.47 -7.18
C PRO A 144 -0.17 -4.64 -6.96
N PHE A 145 -1.06 -4.91 -7.91
CA PHE A 145 -2.09 -5.95 -7.77
C PHE A 145 -1.53 -7.34 -7.46
N PHE A 146 -0.33 -7.69 -7.96
CA PHE A 146 0.31 -8.98 -7.69
C PHE A 146 0.80 -9.16 -6.25
N VAL A 147 0.66 -8.14 -5.40
CA VAL A 147 0.93 -8.21 -3.96
C VAL A 147 -0.30 -8.71 -3.19
N LEU A 148 -1.51 -8.57 -3.76
CA LEU A 148 -2.79 -9.02 -3.19
C LEU A 148 -3.05 -10.50 -3.49
#